data_AF-A0AA35GJE5-F1
#
_entry.id   AF-A0AA35GJE5-F1
#
_cell.length_a   1.000
_cell.length_b   1.000
_cell.length_c   1.000
_cell.angle_alpha   90.00
_cell.angle_beta   90.00
_cell.angle_gamma   90.00
#
_symmetry.space_group_name_H-M   'P 1'
#
loop_
_entity.id
_entity.type
_entity.pdbx_description
1 polymer ?
#
loop_
_entity_poly.entity_id
_entity_poly.type
_entity_poly.pdbx_seq_one_letter_code
_entity_poly.pdbx_strand_id
1 'polypeptide(L)'
;MPLAGRPTRPRAVRRAAWALLLGGWLALSGAWGQTLTLAAPYHRQLDIQAYWVSEKYDGIRAHWTGQQLLSRQGLPIEAPAWFVRGWPRTPLDGELWAGRGQFAAVQSTVAQGAQDDAGWRRLRYMVFDVPQHPGPFTQRQQQLQRTVAAIGQDWVQVAPQWQVPSHDALQRQLRSYSQAGAEGLMLRHAQAPYRGGRSEDLIKLKLFEDAEAVVVAHLPGQGKYRGMTGALLVEALSGQRFKLGSGLSDANRRQPPPIGSTITYRFNGTHPSGLPRFARYWRLRTTDQP
;
A
#
# COMPACT_ATOMS: atom_id res chain seq x y z
N MET A 1 -0.55 60.17 -61.19
CA MET A 1 -1.88 59.69 -60.74
C MET A 1 -1.97 58.18 -60.99
N PRO A 2 -2.64 57.42 -60.11
CA PRO A 2 -2.37 56.00 -59.89
C PRO A 2 -3.38 55.03 -60.54
N LEU A 3 -3.09 53.74 -60.37
CA LEU A 3 -3.94 52.53 -60.47
C LEU A 3 -3.96 51.76 -61.80
N ALA A 4 -3.25 50.62 -61.80
CA ALA A 4 -3.70 49.32 -62.33
C ALA A 4 -2.73 48.26 -61.76
N GLY A 5 -3.12 47.41 -60.82
CA GLY A 5 -3.77 46.13 -61.12
C GLY A 5 -2.74 45.00 -60.94
N ARG A 6 -2.73 44.34 -59.78
CA ARG A 6 -1.99 43.07 -59.58
C ARG A 6 -2.99 41.92 -59.45
N PRO A 7 -2.86 40.85 -60.26
CA PRO A 7 -3.69 39.66 -60.12
C PRO A 7 -3.21 38.78 -58.96
N THR A 8 -4.20 38.21 -58.27
CA THR A 8 -4.08 37.23 -57.19
C THR A 8 -3.46 35.92 -57.66
N ARG A 9 -2.41 35.44 -57.00
CA ARG A 9 -1.96 34.04 -57.07
C ARG A 9 -2.37 33.29 -55.79
N PRO A 10 -2.77 32.01 -55.90
CA PRO A 10 -3.27 31.22 -54.77
C PRO A 10 -2.15 30.85 -53.79
N ARG A 11 -2.49 30.79 -52.51
CA ARG A 11 -1.63 30.38 -51.40
C ARG A 11 -1.13 28.95 -51.62
N ALA A 12 0.17 28.80 -51.86
CA ALA A 12 0.85 27.51 -51.75
C ALA A 12 0.90 27.10 -50.26
N VAL A 13 0.11 26.09 -49.89
CA VAL A 13 0.21 25.43 -48.59
C VAL A 13 1.52 24.65 -48.56
N ARG A 14 2.52 25.17 -47.84
CA ARG A 14 3.72 24.42 -47.48
C ARG A 14 3.31 23.27 -46.56
N ARG A 15 3.20 22.07 -47.10
CA ARG A 15 3.17 20.83 -46.32
C ARG A 15 4.54 20.67 -45.67
N ALA A 16 4.68 21.13 -44.42
CA ALA A 16 5.79 20.72 -43.58
C ALA A 16 5.55 19.24 -43.23
N ALA A 17 6.34 18.36 -43.85
CA ALA A 17 6.43 16.97 -43.47
C ALA A 17 7.07 16.89 -42.08
N TRP A 18 6.26 16.77 -41.04
CA TRP A 18 6.72 16.28 -39.76
C TRP A 18 7.00 14.79 -39.93
N ALA A 19 8.27 14.45 -40.14
CA ALA A 19 8.74 13.10 -39.98
C ALA A 19 8.46 12.70 -38.52
N LEU A 20 7.41 11.92 -38.31
CA LEU A 20 7.19 11.17 -37.08
C LEU A 20 8.38 10.22 -36.92
N LEU A 21 9.37 10.66 -36.16
CA LEU A 21 10.29 9.76 -35.49
C LEU A 21 9.46 9.02 -34.43
N LEU A 22 8.72 8.00 -34.88
CA LEU A 22 8.26 6.88 -34.06
C LEU A 22 9.49 6.06 -33.66
N GLY A 23 10.39 6.70 -32.91
CA GLY A 23 11.54 6.08 -32.29
C GLY A 23 11.07 5.32 -31.05
N GLY A 24 10.78 4.04 -31.26
CA GLY A 24 10.64 2.97 -30.28
C GLY A 24 10.74 3.34 -28.80
N TRP A 25 9.62 3.77 -28.22
CA TRP A 25 9.29 3.41 -26.83
C TRP A 25 8.62 2.04 -26.87
N LEU A 26 9.37 1.03 -27.30
CA LEU A 26 9.03 -0.34 -26.96
C LEU A 26 9.29 -0.44 -25.46
N ALA A 27 8.19 -0.28 -24.73
CA ALA A 27 8.15 -0.32 -23.30
C ALA A 27 8.81 -1.63 -22.81
N LEU A 28 10.00 -1.50 -22.23
CA LEU A 28 10.54 -2.46 -21.27
C LEU A 28 9.75 -2.36 -19.94
N SER A 29 8.43 -2.24 -20.02
CA SER A 29 7.52 -2.44 -18.90
C SER A 29 7.18 -3.93 -18.84
N GLY A 30 8.17 -4.76 -18.57
CA GLY A 30 8.01 -6.22 -18.59
C GLY A 30 9.10 -6.93 -17.80
N ALA A 31 8.92 -7.01 -16.48
CA ALA A 31 9.43 -8.10 -15.60
C ALA A 31 9.32 -7.75 -14.09
N TRP A 32 9.41 -6.48 -13.70
CA TRP A 32 9.67 -6.10 -12.30
C TRP A 32 8.49 -6.31 -11.33
N GLY A 33 7.25 -6.22 -11.81
CA GLY A 33 6.07 -6.47 -10.96
C GLY A 33 6.04 -7.88 -10.34
N GLN A 34 6.83 -8.82 -10.89
CA GLN A 34 6.93 -10.21 -10.41
C GLN A 34 8.15 -10.45 -9.48
N THR A 35 9.04 -9.46 -9.27
CA THR A 35 10.27 -9.64 -8.47
C THR A 35 10.15 -9.11 -7.03
N LEU A 36 9.10 -8.37 -6.69
CA LEU A 36 8.91 -7.83 -5.34
C LEU A 36 8.41 -8.91 -4.36
N THR A 37 9.03 -8.98 -3.18
CA THR A 37 8.53 -9.83 -2.08
C THR A 37 7.16 -9.34 -1.61
N LEU A 38 6.22 -10.26 -1.45
CA LEU A 38 4.85 -10.04 -1.00
C LEU A 38 4.61 -10.71 0.35
N ALA A 39 3.91 -10.01 1.25
CA ALA A 39 3.72 -10.51 2.61
C ALA A 39 2.55 -11.50 2.73
N ALA A 40 2.78 -12.68 3.31
CA ALA A 40 1.73 -13.61 3.75
C ALA A 40 1.06 -13.15 5.06
N PRO A 41 -0.18 -13.58 5.36
CA PRO A 41 -0.84 -13.25 6.63
C PRO A 41 -0.21 -14.03 7.80
N TYR A 42 -0.19 -13.41 8.99
CA TYR A 42 0.25 -14.06 10.23
C TYR A 42 -0.62 -15.26 10.63
N HIS A 43 0.02 -16.29 11.21
CA HIS A 43 -0.61 -17.41 11.91
C HIS A 43 0.22 -17.81 13.14
N ARG A 44 -0.40 -18.55 14.09
CA ARG A 44 0.23 -18.89 15.37
C ARG A 44 1.28 -20.01 15.32
N GLN A 45 1.45 -20.68 14.18
CA GLN A 45 2.42 -21.79 14.05
C GLN A 45 3.82 -21.31 13.62
N LEU A 46 3.99 -20.01 13.33
CA LEU A 46 5.29 -19.42 13.03
C LEU A 46 6.23 -19.56 14.23
N ASP A 47 7.50 -19.92 14.01
CA ASP A 47 8.55 -19.73 15.01
C ASP A 47 8.93 -18.25 15.07
N ILE A 48 8.34 -17.50 16.01
CA ILE A 48 8.47 -16.05 16.05
C ILE A 48 9.89 -15.55 16.34
N GLN A 49 10.72 -16.38 16.98
CA GLN A 49 12.09 -15.99 17.34
C GLN A 49 13.01 -15.97 16.11
N ALA A 50 12.65 -16.71 15.05
CA ALA A 50 13.32 -16.68 13.76
C ALA A 50 13.02 -15.42 12.92
N TYR A 51 12.16 -14.51 13.40
CA TYR A 51 11.73 -13.33 12.64
C TYR A 51 12.25 -12.03 13.26
N TRP A 52 12.65 -11.12 12.37
CA TRP A 52 12.76 -9.70 12.67
C TRP A 52 11.40 -9.04 12.52
N VAL A 53 11.08 -8.11 13.41
CA VAL A 53 9.84 -7.35 13.46
C VAL A 53 10.13 -5.89 13.11
N SER A 54 9.26 -5.27 12.33
CA SER A 54 9.26 -3.84 12.03
C SER A 54 7.86 -3.26 12.03
N GLU A 55 7.72 -1.94 12.14
CA GLU A 55 6.43 -1.27 11.91
C GLU A 55 5.98 -1.48 10.47
N LYS A 56 4.67 -1.74 10.28
CA LYS A 56 4.06 -1.67 8.96
C LYS A 56 3.67 -0.21 8.67
N TYR A 57 4.37 0.40 7.73
CA TYR A 57 4.06 1.75 7.26
C TYR A 57 2.84 1.75 6.31
N ASP A 58 1.90 2.69 6.54
CA ASP A 58 0.76 3.00 5.67
C ASP A 58 1.16 4.14 4.71
N GLY A 59 1.96 3.80 3.70
CA GLY A 59 2.52 4.76 2.74
C GLY A 59 2.37 4.30 1.29
N ILE A 60 3.31 4.70 0.44
CA ILE A 60 3.45 4.19 -0.92
C ILE A 60 4.78 3.46 -1.06
N ARG A 61 4.73 2.14 -1.29
CA ARG A 61 5.92 1.35 -1.61
C ARG A 61 6.63 1.92 -2.83
N ALA A 62 7.91 2.21 -2.64
CA ALA A 62 8.76 2.76 -3.67
C ALA A 62 10.06 1.94 -3.74
N HIS A 63 10.42 1.54 -4.95
CA HIS A 63 11.65 0.81 -5.24
C HIS A 63 12.63 1.77 -5.90
N TRP A 64 13.74 2.03 -5.23
CA TRP A 64 14.87 2.74 -5.84
C TRP A 64 15.66 1.77 -6.70
N THR A 65 15.79 2.07 -7.99
CA THR A 65 16.51 1.21 -8.96
C THR A 65 18.01 1.46 -9.01
N GLY A 66 18.52 2.43 -8.26
CA GLY A 66 19.84 3.02 -8.47
C GLY A 66 19.82 4.29 -9.32
N GLN A 67 18.67 4.64 -9.89
CA GLN A 67 18.50 5.83 -10.75
C GLN A 67 17.16 6.55 -10.54
N GLN A 68 16.07 5.81 -10.31
CA GLN A 68 14.74 6.38 -10.12
C GLN A 68 13.92 5.57 -9.11
N LEU A 69 12.86 6.17 -8.60
CA LEU A 69 11.86 5.49 -7.81
C LEU A 69 10.77 4.88 -8.71
N LEU A 70 10.43 3.63 -8.47
CA LEU A 70 9.32 2.92 -9.09
C LEU A 70 8.28 2.54 -8.04
N SER A 71 7.01 2.71 -8.38
CA SER A 71 5.89 2.17 -7.59
C SER A 71 5.88 0.65 -7.59
N ARG A 72 5.02 0.06 -6.76
CA ARG A 72 4.74 -1.38 -6.73
C ARG A 72 4.38 -1.97 -8.11
N GLN A 73 3.73 -1.20 -8.97
CA GLN A 73 3.33 -1.64 -10.32
C GLN A 73 4.45 -1.43 -11.36
N GLY A 74 5.62 -0.92 -10.95
CA GLY A 74 6.73 -0.59 -11.85
C GLY A 74 6.58 0.75 -12.57
N LEU A 75 5.58 1.56 -12.20
CA LEU A 75 5.41 2.90 -12.75
C LEU A 75 6.39 3.88 -12.09
N PRO A 76 7.04 4.79 -12.84
CA PRO A 76 7.89 5.83 -12.28
C PRO A 76 7.17 6.69 -11.24
N ILE A 77 7.89 7.03 -10.16
CA ILE A 77 7.48 8.04 -9.18
C ILE A 77 8.35 9.28 -9.43
N GLU A 78 7.72 10.37 -9.84
CA GLU A 78 8.38 11.64 -10.16
C GLU A 78 8.78 12.39 -8.88
N ALA A 79 9.86 11.96 -8.24
CA ALA A 79 10.44 12.68 -7.10
C ALA A 79 11.21 13.92 -7.56
N PRO A 80 11.22 15.03 -6.78
CA PRO A 80 12.12 16.16 -7.02
C PRO A 80 13.57 15.69 -7.05
N ALA A 81 14.38 16.30 -7.93
CA ALA A 81 15.78 15.91 -8.10
C ALA A 81 16.62 16.01 -6.81
N TRP A 82 16.24 16.89 -5.88
CA TRP A 82 16.92 17.01 -4.58
C TRP A 82 16.64 15.82 -3.66
N PHE A 83 15.48 15.16 -3.78
CA PHE A 83 15.05 14.08 -2.89
C PHE A 83 15.91 12.83 -3.03
N VAL A 84 16.35 12.53 -4.26
CA VAL A 84 17.18 11.36 -4.59
C VAL A 84 18.64 11.70 -4.88
N ARG A 85 19.04 12.95 -4.68
CA ARG A 85 20.38 13.43 -5.02
C ARG A 85 21.44 12.68 -4.21
N GLY A 86 22.45 12.14 -4.88
CA GLY A 86 23.57 11.47 -4.22
C GLY A 86 23.24 10.07 -3.68
N TRP A 87 22.06 9.53 -3.96
CA TRP A 87 21.73 8.15 -3.60
C TRP A 87 22.59 7.15 -4.39
N PRO A 88 22.93 5.99 -3.82
CA PRO A 88 23.81 5.01 -4.44
C PRO A 88 23.12 4.34 -5.64
N ARG A 89 23.89 3.70 -6.51
CA ARG A 89 23.33 2.84 -7.57
C ARG A 89 22.78 1.52 -7.05
N THR A 90 23.03 1.18 -5.78
CA THR A 90 22.48 0.00 -5.11
C THR A 90 20.97 0.13 -5.01
N PRO A 91 20.19 -0.83 -5.53
CA PRO A 91 18.74 -0.79 -5.40
C PRO A 91 18.28 -0.97 -3.96
N LEU A 92 17.23 -0.24 -3.61
CA LEU A 92 16.63 -0.24 -2.28
C LEU A 92 15.13 -0.49 -2.39
N ASP A 93 14.55 -1.14 -1.39
CA ASP A 93 13.09 -1.33 -1.28
C ASP A 93 12.61 -0.69 0.02
N GLY A 94 11.59 0.15 -0.09
CA GLY A 94 11.12 0.98 1.00
C GLY A 94 9.71 1.51 0.79
N GLU A 95 9.29 2.36 1.73
CA GLU A 95 7.98 3.02 1.72
C GLU A 95 8.20 4.54 1.78
N LEU A 96 7.58 5.30 0.86
CA LEU A 96 7.39 6.73 1.03
C LEU A 96 6.32 6.96 2.10
N TRP A 97 6.65 7.72 3.14
CA TRP A 97 5.86 7.80 4.36
C TRP A 97 5.92 9.18 5.02
N ALA A 98 4.75 9.74 5.36
CA ALA A 98 4.60 11.07 5.97
C ALA A 98 4.30 11.02 7.48
N GLY A 99 4.35 9.84 8.09
CA GLY A 99 3.86 9.62 9.46
C GLY A 99 2.59 8.78 9.52
N ARG A 100 2.22 8.38 10.74
CA ARG A 100 1.04 7.54 11.00
C ARG A 100 -0.24 8.27 10.64
N GLY A 101 -1.18 7.58 10.01
CA GLY A 101 -2.45 8.16 9.56
C GLY A 101 -2.36 9.13 8.37
N GLN A 102 -1.18 9.34 7.78
CA GLN A 102 -0.95 10.33 6.72
C GLN A 102 -0.93 9.73 5.30
N PHE A 103 -1.53 8.54 5.10
CA PHE A 103 -1.58 7.88 3.79
C PHE A 103 -2.12 8.79 2.68
N ALA A 104 -3.22 9.51 2.94
CA ALA A 104 -3.82 10.41 1.96
C ALA A 104 -2.86 11.55 1.54
N ALA A 105 -2.06 12.07 2.47
CA ALA A 105 -1.05 13.09 2.18
C ALA A 105 0.07 12.50 1.29
N VAL A 106 0.59 11.31 1.63
CA VAL A 106 1.58 10.61 0.79
C VAL A 106 1.04 10.39 -0.61
N GLN A 107 -0.20 9.92 -0.73
CA GLN A 107 -0.85 9.68 -2.01
C GLN A 107 -0.98 10.95 -2.84
N SER A 108 -1.41 12.06 -2.23
CA SER A 108 -1.53 13.35 -2.91
C SER A 108 -0.18 13.86 -3.41
N THR A 109 0.87 13.75 -2.61
CA THR A 109 2.22 14.22 -2.97
C THR A 109 2.82 13.38 -4.09
N VAL A 110 2.73 12.05 -4.01
CA VAL A 110 3.22 11.17 -5.09
C VAL A 110 2.45 11.39 -6.39
N ALA A 111 1.13 11.64 -6.33
CA ALA A 111 0.32 11.90 -7.50
C ALA A 111 0.63 13.24 -8.19
N GLN A 112 0.99 14.27 -7.42
CA GLN A 112 1.42 15.58 -7.95
C GLN A 112 2.87 15.58 -8.44
N GLY A 113 3.65 14.55 -8.09
CA GLY A 113 5.04 14.41 -8.54
C GLY A 113 5.93 15.54 -8.05
N ALA A 114 6.92 15.91 -8.85
CA ALA A 114 7.96 16.87 -8.46
C ALA A 114 7.45 18.31 -8.25
N GLN A 115 6.20 18.60 -8.61
CA GLN A 115 5.59 19.91 -8.44
C GLN A 115 5.18 20.18 -6.97
N ASP A 116 4.90 19.14 -6.17
CA ASP A 116 4.52 19.28 -4.74
C ASP A 116 5.77 19.28 -3.83
N ASP A 117 6.65 20.25 -4.04
CA ASP A 117 7.93 20.39 -3.32
C ASP A 117 7.72 20.49 -1.78
N ALA A 118 6.62 21.08 -1.33
CA ALA A 118 6.25 21.16 0.09
C ALA A 118 5.81 19.80 0.66
N GLY A 119 5.03 19.02 -0.10
CA GLY A 119 4.66 17.65 0.26
C GLY A 119 5.88 16.74 0.36
N TRP A 120 6.79 16.80 -0.62
CA TRP A 120 7.99 15.97 -0.64
C TRP A 120 8.91 16.20 0.56
N ARG A 121 9.01 17.43 1.08
CA ARG A 121 9.77 17.72 2.31
C ARG A 121 9.18 17.10 3.57
N ARG A 122 7.92 16.66 3.54
CA ARG A 122 7.27 15.95 4.65
C ARG A 122 7.42 14.43 4.54
N LEU A 123 7.84 13.94 3.37
CA LEU A 123 8.03 12.51 3.15
C LEU A 123 9.38 12.04 3.67
N ARG A 124 9.37 10.82 4.19
CA ARG A 124 10.56 10.01 4.41
C ARG A 124 10.49 8.79 3.51
N TYR A 125 11.64 8.32 3.06
CA TYR A 125 11.82 7.02 2.45
C TYR A 125 12.28 6.03 3.52
N MET A 126 11.34 5.24 4.03
CA MET A 126 11.56 4.23 5.06
C MET A 126 12.02 2.93 4.39
N VAL A 127 13.34 2.74 4.33
CA VAL A 127 13.97 1.62 3.61
C VAL A 127 13.98 0.38 4.48
N PHE A 128 13.55 -0.76 3.96
CA PHE A 128 13.44 -2.00 4.73
C PHE A 128 14.15 -3.20 4.10
N ASP A 129 14.65 -3.11 2.86
CA ASP A 129 15.46 -4.19 2.26
C ASP A 129 16.43 -3.70 1.17
N VAL A 130 17.38 -4.56 0.79
CA VAL A 130 18.36 -4.37 -0.30
C VAL A 130 18.22 -5.54 -1.29
N PRO A 131 17.37 -5.43 -2.32
CA PRO A 131 16.98 -6.57 -3.17
C PRO A 131 18.12 -7.32 -3.86
N GLN A 132 19.21 -6.65 -4.20
CA GLN A 132 20.35 -7.24 -4.91
C GLN A 132 21.36 -7.96 -4.01
N HIS A 133 21.24 -7.86 -2.69
CA HIS A 133 22.16 -8.54 -1.80
C HIS A 133 21.85 -10.05 -1.74
N PRO A 134 22.79 -10.95 -2.03
CA PRO A 134 22.52 -12.39 -2.18
C PRO A 134 22.28 -13.10 -0.84
N GLY A 135 22.78 -12.54 0.26
CA GLY A 135 22.67 -13.12 1.60
C GLY A 135 21.27 -13.05 2.24
N PRO A 136 21.10 -13.74 3.39
CA PRO A 136 19.88 -13.74 4.18
C PRO A 136 19.52 -12.35 4.71
N PHE A 137 18.26 -12.17 5.14
CA PHE A 137 17.76 -10.87 5.58
C PHE A 137 18.60 -10.22 6.68
N THR A 138 19.11 -10.98 7.65
CA THR A 138 19.99 -10.42 8.70
C THR A 138 21.24 -9.76 8.13
N GLN A 139 21.86 -10.33 7.09
CA GLN A 139 23.01 -9.72 6.42
C GLN A 139 22.60 -8.50 5.59
N ARG A 140 21.42 -8.58 4.92
CA ARG A 140 20.87 -7.44 4.17
C ARG A 140 20.57 -6.25 5.08
N GLN A 141 20.11 -6.50 6.30
CA GLN A 141 19.84 -5.46 7.30
C GLN A 141 21.13 -4.73 7.70
N GLN A 142 22.24 -5.45 7.92
CA GLN A 142 23.54 -4.84 8.19
C GLN A 142 24.04 -4.00 6.99
N GLN A 143 23.91 -4.52 5.77
CA GLN A 143 24.25 -3.78 4.56
C GLN A 143 23.39 -2.52 4.42
N LEU A 144 22.08 -2.65 4.67
CA LEU A 144 21.12 -1.56 4.59
C LEU A 144 21.49 -0.42 5.54
N GLN A 145 21.87 -0.74 6.78
CA GLN A 145 22.34 0.23 7.75
C GLN A 145 23.55 1.04 7.24
N ARG A 146 24.56 0.36 6.68
CA ARG A 146 25.74 1.04 6.10
C ARG A 146 25.36 1.89 4.90
N THR A 147 24.51 1.37 4.01
CA THR A 147 24.07 2.08 2.80
C THR A 147 23.29 3.35 3.15
N VAL A 148 22.35 3.29 4.09
CA VAL A 148 21.58 4.47 4.52
C VAL A 148 22.44 5.47 5.29
N ALA A 149 23.35 5.00 6.15
CA ALA A 149 24.30 5.88 6.83
C ALA A 149 25.19 6.65 5.84
N ALA A 150 25.63 6.00 4.76
CA ALA A 150 26.41 6.64 3.70
C ALA A 150 25.60 7.64 2.86
N ILE A 151 24.27 7.46 2.73
CA ILE A 151 23.40 8.46 2.10
C ILE A 151 23.38 9.75 2.93
N GLY A 152 23.33 9.64 4.27
CA GLY A 152 23.47 10.78 5.17
C GLY A 152 22.39 11.85 5.05
N GLN A 153 21.20 11.49 4.56
CA GLN A 153 20.05 12.40 4.41
C GLN A 153 18.94 12.02 5.38
N ASP A 154 18.45 13.00 6.15
CA ASP A 154 17.49 12.76 7.23
C ASP A 154 16.17 12.13 6.78
N TRP A 155 15.77 12.35 5.53
CA TRP A 155 14.56 11.76 4.96
C TRP A 155 14.76 10.33 4.44
N VAL A 156 15.96 9.76 4.49
CA VAL A 156 16.22 8.35 4.14
C VAL A 156 16.57 7.60 5.40
N GLN A 157 15.68 6.71 5.84
CA GLN A 157 15.80 6.06 7.14
C GLN A 157 15.66 4.55 7.02
N VAL A 158 16.47 3.81 7.76
CA VAL A 158 16.28 2.36 7.90
C VAL A 158 15.04 2.12 8.76
N ALA A 159 14.12 1.30 8.27
CA ALA A 159 13.01 0.80 9.06
C ALA A 159 13.56 0.03 10.29
N PRO A 160 13.26 0.45 11.53
CA PRO A 160 13.76 -0.22 12.71
C PRO A 160 13.36 -1.69 12.73
N GLN A 161 14.32 -2.57 13.06
CA GLN A 161 14.12 -4.01 13.17
C GLN A 161 14.46 -4.47 14.59
N TRP A 162 13.62 -5.31 15.19
CA TRP A 162 13.85 -5.91 16.51
C TRP A 162 13.34 -7.35 16.55
N GLN A 163 13.69 -8.10 17.59
CA GLN A 163 13.15 -9.45 17.81
C GLN A 163 12.19 -9.46 19.01
N VAL A 164 11.31 -10.46 19.04
CA VAL A 164 10.33 -10.65 20.12
C VAL A 164 10.42 -12.07 20.66
N PRO A 165 10.30 -12.28 21.99
CA PRO A 165 10.53 -13.59 22.60
C PRO A 165 9.35 -14.55 22.44
N SER A 166 8.14 -14.03 22.21
CA SER A 166 6.92 -14.84 22.15
C SER A 166 5.79 -14.18 21.35
N HIS A 167 4.81 -15.00 20.99
CA HIS A 167 3.61 -14.55 20.27
C HIS A 167 2.82 -13.54 21.11
N ASP A 168 2.72 -13.75 22.42
CA ASP A 168 1.99 -12.82 23.29
C ASP A 168 2.71 -11.48 23.42
N ALA A 169 4.05 -11.47 23.44
CA ALA A 169 4.84 -10.24 23.40
C ALA A 169 4.61 -9.48 22.09
N LEU A 170 4.62 -10.19 20.94
CA LEU A 170 4.32 -9.61 19.64
C LEU A 170 2.91 -9.02 19.59
N GLN A 171 1.91 -9.72 20.13
CA GLN A 171 0.52 -9.25 20.16
C GLN A 171 0.35 -8.02 21.06
N ARG A 172 1.07 -7.93 22.19
CA ARG A 172 1.11 -6.72 23.02
C ARG A 172 1.74 -5.54 22.27
N GLN A 173 2.86 -5.77 21.58
CA GLN A 173 3.48 -4.73 20.75
C GLN A 173 2.56 -4.28 19.62
N LEU A 174 1.89 -5.21 18.93
CA LEU A 174 0.92 -4.89 17.89
C LEU A 174 -0.17 -3.94 18.40
N ARG A 175 -0.74 -4.21 19.60
CA ARG A 175 -1.73 -3.33 20.25
C ARG A 175 -1.17 -1.95 20.55
N SER A 176 0.03 -1.89 21.13
CA SER A 176 0.69 -0.62 21.43
C SER A 176 0.95 0.23 20.17
N TYR A 177 1.51 -0.38 19.11
CA TYR A 177 1.75 0.30 17.84
C TYR A 177 0.45 0.76 17.17
N SER A 178 -0.58 -0.08 17.17
CA SER A 178 -1.89 0.26 16.59
C SER A 178 -2.58 1.40 17.35
N GLN A 179 -2.53 1.39 18.70
CA GLN A 179 -3.04 2.49 19.53
C GLN A 179 -2.31 3.81 19.23
N ALA A 180 -1.03 3.72 18.92
CA ALA A 180 -0.23 4.87 18.52
C ALA A 180 -0.36 5.22 17.02
N GLY A 181 -1.33 4.62 16.30
CA GLY A 181 -1.71 4.94 14.92
C GLY A 181 -1.00 4.15 13.82
N ALA A 182 -0.17 3.15 14.16
CA ALA A 182 0.50 2.33 13.16
C ALA A 182 -0.49 1.38 12.47
N GLU A 183 -0.22 1.03 11.22
CA GLU A 183 -1.08 0.11 10.47
C GLU A 183 -0.99 -1.35 10.97
N GLY A 184 0.13 -1.67 11.61
CA GLY A 184 0.45 -3.00 12.12
C GLY A 184 1.95 -3.22 12.22
N LEU A 185 2.35 -4.48 12.17
CA LEU A 185 3.73 -4.94 12.17
C LEU A 185 4.02 -5.78 10.92
N MET A 186 5.27 -5.77 10.48
CA MET A 186 5.82 -6.67 9.47
C MET A 186 6.80 -7.61 10.16
N LEU A 187 6.81 -8.88 9.76
CA LEU A 187 7.80 -9.84 10.23
C LEU A 187 8.56 -10.38 9.04
N ARG A 188 9.88 -10.46 9.14
CA ARG A 188 10.72 -11.01 8.08
C ARG A 188 11.66 -12.06 8.64
N HIS A 189 11.64 -13.25 8.05
CA HIS A 189 12.44 -14.37 8.54
C HIS A 189 13.94 -14.05 8.41
N ALA A 190 14.72 -14.29 9.45
CA ALA A 190 16.13 -13.91 9.54
C ALA A 190 16.98 -14.48 8.39
N GLN A 191 16.68 -15.72 7.98
CA GLN A 191 17.38 -16.43 6.92
C GLN A 191 16.73 -16.29 5.53
N ALA A 192 15.68 -15.48 5.38
CA ALA A 192 14.99 -15.36 4.10
C ALA A 192 15.91 -14.77 3.01
N PRO A 193 16.04 -15.40 1.84
CA PRO A 193 16.60 -14.73 0.67
C PRO A 193 15.63 -13.64 0.17
N TYR A 194 16.13 -12.69 -0.62
CA TYR A 194 15.23 -11.81 -1.34
C TYR A 194 14.65 -12.56 -2.55
N ARG A 195 13.34 -12.76 -2.57
CA ARG A 195 12.63 -13.36 -3.72
C ARG A 195 11.30 -12.69 -3.98
N GLY A 196 10.91 -12.69 -5.25
CA GLY A 196 9.59 -12.27 -5.68
C GLY A 196 8.50 -13.23 -5.22
N GLY A 197 7.27 -12.71 -5.13
CA GLY A 197 6.10 -13.51 -4.79
C GLY A 197 5.80 -13.56 -3.29
N ARG A 198 4.78 -14.33 -2.93
CA ARG A 198 4.28 -14.44 -1.56
C ARG A 198 4.82 -15.71 -0.91
N SER A 199 5.43 -15.56 0.26
CA SER A 199 5.93 -16.64 1.10
C SER A 199 5.85 -16.25 2.57
N GLU A 200 6.15 -17.19 3.46
CA GLU A 200 6.27 -16.92 4.89
C GLU A 200 7.56 -16.15 5.25
N ASP A 201 8.46 -15.91 4.28
CA ASP A 201 9.65 -15.09 4.48
C ASP A 201 9.32 -13.66 4.91
N LEU A 202 8.14 -13.17 4.52
CA LEU A 202 7.61 -11.87 4.88
C LEU A 202 6.16 -12.04 5.30
N ILE A 203 5.85 -11.68 6.54
CA ILE A 203 4.53 -11.77 7.13
C ILE A 203 4.02 -10.36 7.44
N LYS A 204 2.73 -10.13 7.18
CA LYS A 204 2.01 -8.95 7.67
C LYS A 204 1.16 -9.34 8.87
N LEU A 205 1.29 -8.58 9.95
CA LEU A 205 0.49 -8.70 11.15
C LEU A 205 -0.24 -7.38 11.39
N LYS A 206 -1.57 -7.42 11.45
CA LYS A 206 -2.40 -6.25 11.74
C LYS A 206 -3.38 -6.60 12.84
N LEU A 207 -3.76 -5.61 13.64
CA LEU A 207 -4.99 -5.72 14.40
C LEU A 207 -6.14 -5.78 13.41
N PHE A 208 -6.98 -6.79 13.56
CA PHE A 208 -8.34 -6.71 13.12
C PHE A 208 -9.12 -6.34 14.36
N GLU A 209 -9.71 -5.16 14.34
CA GLU A 209 -10.69 -4.80 15.35
C GLU A 209 -11.97 -5.52 14.98
N ASP A 210 -12.58 -6.20 15.93
CA ASP A 210 -13.96 -6.64 15.82
C ASP A 210 -14.88 -5.66 16.52
N ALA A 211 -16.03 -5.45 15.90
CA ALA A 211 -17.09 -4.68 16.47
C ALA A 211 -18.42 -5.28 16.04
N GLU A 212 -19.47 -4.84 16.70
CA GLU A 212 -20.81 -5.31 16.46
C GLU A 212 -21.64 -4.24 15.78
N ALA A 213 -22.53 -4.69 14.91
CA ALA A 213 -23.52 -3.85 14.26
C ALA A 213 -24.81 -4.63 14.04
N VAL A 214 -25.92 -3.92 14.01
CA VAL A 214 -27.23 -4.49 13.71
C VAL A 214 -27.47 -4.41 12.21
N VAL A 215 -27.96 -5.49 11.61
CA VAL A 215 -28.35 -5.50 10.20
C VAL A 215 -29.64 -4.71 10.02
N VAL A 216 -29.61 -3.64 9.22
CA VAL A 216 -30.76 -2.76 8.98
C VAL A 216 -31.43 -3.04 7.64
N ALA A 217 -30.65 -3.43 6.62
CA ALA A 217 -31.20 -3.80 5.32
C ALA A 217 -30.28 -4.74 4.53
N HIS A 218 -30.85 -5.44 3.57
CA HIS A 218 -30.12 -6.17 2.54
C HIS A 218 -30.08 -5.33 1.26
N LEU A 219 -28.89 -5.15 0.69
CA LEU A 219 -28.71 -4.40 -0.55
C LEU A 219 -28.51 -5.38 -1.72
N PRO A 220 -29.18 -5.17 -2.86
CA PRO A 220 -29.14 -6.09 -3.98
C PRO A 220 -27.74 -6.19 -4.59
N GLY A 221 -27.34 -7.41 -4.98
CA GLY A 221 -26.09 -7.67 -5.67
C GLY A 221 -26.14 -7.33 -7.16
N GLN A 222 -24.96 -7.05 -7.70
CA GLN A 222 -24.73 -6.79 -9.13
C GLN A 222 -23.77 -7.85 -9.71
N GLY A 223 -23.73 -7.96 -11.04
CA GLY A 223 -22.85 -8.91 -11.73
C GLY A 223 -23.10 -10.35 -11.27
N LYS A 224 -22.05 -11.03 -10.81
CA LYS A 224 -22.13 -12.43 -10.30
C LYS A 224 -23.08 -12.63 -9.11
N TYR A 225 -23.49 -11.55 -8.43
CA TYR A 225 -24.41 -11.60 -7.29
C TYR A 225 -25.81 -11.08 -7.63
N ARG A 226 -26.18 -11.00 -8.91
CA ARG A 226 -27.54 -10.62 -9.32
C ARG A 226 -28.56 -11.63 -8.77
N GLY A 227 -29.65 -11.12 -8.19
CA GLY A 227 -30.67 -11.95 -7.52
C GLY A 227 -30.27 -12.44 -6.12
N MET A 228 -29.11 -12.01 -5.60
CA MET A 228 -28.61 -12.35 -4.27
C MET A 228 -28.27 -11.06 -3.49
N THR A 229 -27.99 -11.21 -2.19
CA THR A 229 -27.53 -10.08 -1.36
C THR A 229 -26.11 -9.66 -1.76
N GLY A 230 -25.95 -8.41 -2.17
CA GLY A 230 -24.66 -7.80 -2.51
C GLY A 230 -23.92 -7.28 -1.29
N ALA A 231 -24.65 -6.65 -0.36
CA ALA A 231 -24.11 -6.13 0.88
C ALA A 231 -25.18 -6.08 1.97
N LEU A 232 -24.75 -6.08 3.23
CA LEU A 232 -25.60 -5.70 4.35
C LEU A 232 -25.43 -4.20 4.59
N LEU A 233 -26.53 -3.47 4.77
CA LEU A 233 -26.49 -2.17 5.44
C LEU A 233 -26.59 -2.43 6.94
N VAL A 234 -25.60 -1.98 7.70
CA VAL A 234 -25.53 -2.20 9.15
C VAL A 234 -25.43 -0.88 9.89
N GLU A 235 -25.88 -0.87 11.14
CA GLU A 235 -25.79 0.25 12.07
C GLU A 235 -24.93 -0.16 13.26
N ALA A 236 -23.81 0.56 13.47
CA ALA A 236 -22.95 0.37 14.63
C ALA A 236 -23.60 0.93 15.90
N LEU A 237 -23.07 0.55 17.07
CA LEU A 237 -23.49 1.10 18.37
C LEU A 237 -23.40 2.63 18.45
N SER A 238 -22.54 3.26 17.64
CA SER A 238 -22.44 4.71 17.52
C SER A 238 -23.59 5.37 16.74
N GLY A 239 -24.54 4.58 16.22
CA GLY A 239 -25.63 5.03 15.34
C GLY A 239 -25.23 5.25 13.89
N GLN A 240 -23.93 5.10 13.55
CA GLN A 240 -23.46 5.27 12.19
C GLN A 240 -23.80 4.06 11.32
N ARG A 241 -24.25 4.34 10.08
CA ARG A 241 -24.59 3.31 9.09
C ARG A 241 -23.51 3.17 8.02
N PHE A 242 -23.18 1.94 7.67
CA PHE A 242 -22.25 1.62 6.58
C PHE A 242 -22.56 0.29 5.91
N LYS A 243 -21.97 0.06 4.73
CA LYS A 243 -22.19 -1.14 3.93
C LYS A 243 -21.13 -2.20 4.22
N LEU A 244 -21.55 -3.43 4.49
CA LEU A 244 -20.71 -4.63 4.55
C LEU A 244 -20.92 -5.47 3.30
N GLY A 245 -20.12 -5.21 2.26
CA GLY A 245 -20.16 -5.95 0.99
C GLY A 245 -19.16 -7.12 0.89
N SER A 246 -18.21 -7.20 1.82
CA SER A 246 -17.14 -8.19 1.83
C SER A 246 -17.24 -9.12 3.04
N GLY A 247 -16.71 -10.34 2.94
CA GLY A 247 -16.76 -11.37 4.01
C GLY A 247 -18.01 -12.27 3.98
N LEU A 248 -19.03 -11.94 3.18
CA LEU A 248 -20.19 -12.82 2.96
C LEU A 248 -19.82 -13.97 2.02
N SER A 249 -20.00 -15.21 2.48
CA SER A 249 -19.96 -16.41 1.65
C SER A 249 -21.14 -16.43 0.67
N ASP A 250 -21.08 -17.25 -0.38
CA ASP A 250 -22.21 -17.38 -1.31
C ASP A 250 -23.46 -17.94 -0.62
N ALA A 251 -23.29 -18.77 0.42
CA ALA A 251 -24.37 -19.21 1.29
C ALA A 251 -25.01 -18.01 2.02
N ASN A 252 -24.21 -17.14 2.65
CA ASN A 252 -24.72 -15.92 3.29
C ASN A 252 -25.34 -14.96 2.28
N ARG A 253 -24.96 -14.97 1.00
CA ARG A 253 -25.59 -14.09 0.00
C ARG A 253 -26.95 -14.59 -0.44
N ARG A 254 -27.16 -15.92 -0.46
CA ARG A 254 -28.46 -16.56 -0.70
C ARG A 254 -29.37 -16.45 0.52
N GLN A 255 -28.80 -16.64 1.70
CA GLN A 255 -29.47 -16.59 3.00
C GLN A 255 -28.73 -15.60 3.91
N PRO A 256 -28.97 -14.28 3.74
CA PRO A 256 -28.28 -13.26 4.50
C PRO A 256 -28.63 -13.29 6.00
N PRO A 257 -27.70 -12.83 6.86
CA PRO A 257 -28.02 -12.50 8.24
C PRO A 257 -29.32 -11.69 8.33
N PRO A 258 -30.31 -12.12 9.15
CA PRO A 258 -31.61 -11.47 9.20
C PRO A 258 -31.53 -9.98 9.54
N ILE A 259 -32.44 -9.17 9.01
CA ILE A 259 -32.62 -7.78 9.47
C ILE A 259 -32.97 -7.82 10.96
N GLY A 260 -32.38 -6.92 11.75
CA GLY A 260 -32.47 -6.88 13.20
C GLY A 260 -31.46 -7.75 13.94
N SER A 261 -30.73 -8.64 13.25
CA SER A 261 -29.72 -9.46 13.91
C SER A 261 -28.41 -8.68 14.15
N THR A 262 -27.77 -8.97 15.28
CA THR A 262 -26.41 -8.48 15.58
C THR A 262 -25.38 -9.37 14.89
N ILE A 263 -24.48 -8.75 14.15
CA ILE A 263 -23.33 -9.41 13.54
C ILE A 263 -22.05 -8.89 14.15
N THR A 264 -21.00 -9.70 14.11
CA THR A 264 -19.64 -9.24 14.32
C THR A 264 -19.01 -8.97 12.95
N TYR A 265 -18.42 -7.80 12.79
CA TYR A 265 -17.61 -7.45 11.63
C TYR A 265 -16.17 -7.19 12.07
N ARG A 266 -15.23 -7.41 11.16
CA ARG A 266 -13.82 -7.06 11.35
C ARG A 266 -13.46 -5.87 10.50
N PHE A 267 -12.61 -4.99 11.01
CA PHE A 267 -12.15 -3.82 10.28
C PHE A 267 -10.69 -3.49 10.63
N ASN A 268 -10.13 -2.51 9.93
CA ASN A 268 -8.73 -2.13 10.03
C ASN A 268 -8.61 -0.62 10.23
N GLY A 269 -8.83 -0.14 11.46
CA GLY A 269 -8.87 1.28 11.79
C GLY A 269 -10.10 2.00 11.23
N THR A 270 -10.24 3.29 11.52
CA THR A 270 -11.39 4.10 11.09
C THR A 270 -10.97 5.23 10.14
N HIS A 271 -11.91 5.72 9.34
CA HIS A 271 -11.80 6.99 8.64
C HIS A 271 -11.85 8.14 9.66
N PRO A 272 -11.43 9.37 9.32
CA PRO A 272 -11.61 10.54 10.19
C PRO A 272 -13.07 10.77 10.63
N SER A 273 -14.04 10.28 9.84
CA SER A 273 -15.46 10.30 10.18
C SER A 273 -15.88 9.29 11.28
N GLY A 274 -14.97 8.40 11.70
CA GLY A 274 -15.24 7.31 12.65
C GLY A 274 -15.73 6.01 12.00
N LEU A 275 -15.99 5.98 10.68
CA LEU A 275 -16.43 4.78 9.99
C LEU A 275 -15.31 3.74 9.83
N PRO A 276 -15.57 2.44 9.96
CA PRO A 276 -14.55 1.40 9.86
C PRO A 276 -14.00 1.26 8.43
N ARG A 277 -12.66 1.24 8.30
CA ARG A 277 -11.95 0.98 7.02
C ARG A 277 -11.88 -0.52 6.76
N PHE A 278 -12.07 -0.91 5.50
CA PHE A 278 -11.98 -2.30 5.03
C PHE A 278 -12.85 -3.29 5.84
N ALA A 279 -14.02 -2.81 6.27
CA ALA A 279 -14.95 -3.58 7.07
C ALA A 279 -15.47 -4.81 6.31
N ARG A 280 -15.47 -5.96 6.98
CA ARG A 280 -15.91 -7.24 6.42
C ARG A 280 -16.74 -8.01 7.42
N TYR A 281 -17.83 -8.59 6.94
CA TYR A 281 -18.63 -9.52 7.74
C TYR A 281 -17.75 -10.65 8.26
N TRP A 282 -17.89 -11.01 9.53
CA TRP A 282 -17.20 -12.14 10.12
C TRP A 282 -18.18 -13.26 10.48
N ARG A 283 -19.16 -12.98 11.35
CA ARG A 283 -20.15 -13.97 11.79
C ARG A 283 -21.42 -13.32 12.34
N LEU A 284 -22.50 -14.08 12.37
CA LEU A 284 -23.69 -13.77 13.15
C LEU A 284 -23.34 -13.93 14.63
N ARG A 285 -23.79 -13.02 15.50
CA ARG A 285 -23.63 -13.18 16.94
C ARG A 285 -24.66 -14.21 17.42
N THR A 286 -24.19 -15.32 17.98
CA THR A 286 -25.04 -16.25 18.72
C THR A 286 -25.14 -15.77 20.17
N THR A 287 -26.32 -15.90 20.78
CA THR A 287 -26.63 -15.45 22.14
C THR A 287 -25.86 -16.19 23.25
N ASP A 288 -25.08 -17.23 22.93
CA ASP A 288 -24.41 -18.12 23.90
C ASP A 288 -22.91 -17.84 24.12
N GLN A 289 -22.46 -16.60 23.99
CA GLN A 289 -21.09 -16.22 24.38
C GLN A 289 -21.13 -14.96 25.25
N PRO A 290 -20.70 -15.03 26.53
CA PRO A 290 -20.56 -13.85 27.37
C PRO A 290 -19.51 -12.88 26.82
#